data_AF-A0A023G1T4-F1
#
_entry.id   AF-A0A023G1T4-F1
#
_cell.length_a   1.000
_cell.length_b   1.000
_cell.length_c   1.000
_cell.angle_alpha   90.00
_cell.angle_beta   90.00
_cell.angle_gamma   90.00
#
_symmetry.space_group_name_H-M   'P 1'
#
loop_
_entity.id
_entity.type
_entity.pdbx_description
1 polymer ?
#
loop_
_entity_poly.entity_id
_entity_poly.type
_entity_poly.pdbx_seq_one_letter_code
_entity_poly.pdbx_strand_id
1 'polypeptide(L)'
;QIVTSKMSRIACFIFLAAVFGKFVLAKQIDDPKCRDDGENTCEYPLRCVCPEPQNDGYHREEVAYFDHNTQSCSTKIGNRDSCNSFNSLDDCAEKCSGFTRK
;
A
#
# COMPACT_ATOMS: atom_id res chain seq x y z
N GLN A 1 0.35 27.46 -60.66
CA GLN A 1 1.45 27.65 -59.69
C GLN A 1 0.96 27.19 -58.32
N ILE A 2 1.74 26.33 -57.69
CA ILE A 2 1.48 25.67 -56.42
C ILE A 2 1.91 26.65 -55.31
N VAL A 3 1.02 27.01 -54.38
CA VAL A 3 1.42 27.56 -53.09
C VAL A 3 0.96 26.58 -52.03
N THR A 4 1.90 25.72 -51.65
CA THR A 4 1.83 24.75 -50.59
C THR A 4 1.78 25.42 -49.22
N SER A 5 0.91 24.86 -48.38
CA SER A 5 1.14 24.57 -46.97
C SER A 5 1.61 25.70 -46.05
N LYS A 6 0.64 26.24 -45.31
CA LYS A 6 0.81 26.47 -43.87
C LYS A 6 -0.36 25.82 -43.14
N MET A 7 -0.49 24.50 -43.25
CA MET A 7 -1.30 23.75 -42.30
C MET A 7 -0.62 23.88 -40.93
N SER A 8 -1.26 24.68 -40.08
CA SER A 8 -0.84 25.03 -38.73
C SER A 8 -0.61 23.76 -37.92
N ARG A 9 0.67 23.40 -37.77
CA ARG A 9 1.17 22.24 -37.00
C ARG A 9 0.70 22.24 -35.54
N ILE A 10 0.12 23.34 -35.07
CA ILE A 10 -0.32 23.54 -33.68
C ILE A 10 -1.65 22.81 -33.41
N ALA A 11 -2.52 22.67 -34.42
CA ALA A 11 -3.85 22.07 -34.23
C ALA A 11 -3.80 20.56 -33.93
N CYS A 12 -2.77 19.86 -34.39
CA CYS A 12 -2.61 18.41 -34.20
C CYS A 12 -2.12 18.04 -32.78
N PHE A 13 -1.36 18.92 -32.13
CA PHE A 13 -0.86 18.66 -30.77
C PHE A 13 -1.93 18.80 -29.70
N ILE A 14 -2.93 19.67 -29.92
CA ILE A 14 -4.02 19.87 -28.95
C ILE A 14 -4.98 18.68 -28.94
N PHE A 15 -5.17 18.00 -30.07
CA PHE A 15 -6.02 16.80 -30.15
C PHE A 15 -5.45 15.58 -29.40
N LEU A 16 -4.13 15.44 -29.32
CA LEU A 16 -3.50 14.34 -28.57
C LEU A 16 -3.64 14.49 -27.04
N ALA A 17 -3.61 15.71 -26.53
CA ALA A 17 -3.78 15.95 -25.09
C ALA A 17 -5.19 15.60 -24.58
N ALA A 18 -6.22 15.71 -25.43
CA ALA A 18 -7.60 15.39 -25.07
C ALA A 18 -7.88 13.88 -25.01
N VAL A 19 -7.16 13.06 -25.77
CA VAL A 19 -7.34 11.59 -25.79
C VAL A 19 -6.59 10.91 -24.64
N PHE A 20 -5.46 11.48 -24.20
CA PHE A 20 -4.70 10.96 -23.05
C PHE A 20 -5.01 11.68 -21.72
N GLY A 21 -5.82 12.74 -21.72
CA GLY A 21 -6.16 13.55 -20.55
C GLY A 21 -7.08 12.90 -19.51
N LYS A 22 -7.30 11.58 -19.60
CA LYS A 22 -7.93 10.78 -18.54
C LYS A 22 -6.91 9.85 -17.87
N PHE A 23 -5.73 10.38 -17.55
CA PHE A 23 -4.98 9.80 -16.44
C PHE A 23 -5.78 10.08 -15.19
N VAL A 24 -6.59 9.06 -14.85
CA VAL A 24 -7.28 8.91 -13.58
C VAL A 24 -6.32 9.39 -12.51
N LEU A 25 -6.73 10.45 -11.83
CA LEU A 25 -6.17 10.88 -10.57
C LEU A 25 -6.37 9.70 -9.61
N ALA A 26 -5.46 8.73 -9.65
CA ALA A 26 -5.37 7.69 -8.65
C ALA A 26 -5.08 8.48 -7.38
N LYS A 27 -6.13 8.68 -6.59
CA LYS A 27 -6.02 9.21 -5.25
C LYS A 27 -5.01 8.29 -4.58
N GLN A 28 -3.78 8.78 -4.44
CA GLN A 28 -2.76 8.14 -3.64
C GLN A 28 -3.37 8.13 -2.24
N ILE A 29 -3.99 7.01 -1.88
CA ILE A 29 -4.42 6.77 -0.53
C ILE A 29 -3.10 6.81 0.21
N ASP A 30 -2.85 7.87 0.97
CA ASP A 30 -1.72 7.92 1.89
C ASP A 30 -1.72 6.58 2.61
N ASP A 31 -0.63 5.81 2.44
CA ASP A 31 -0.53 4.49 3.03
C ASP A 31 -0.95 4.61 4.50
N PRO A 32 -1.89 3.79 4.99
CA PRO A 32 -2.25 3.84 6.40
C PRO A 32 -0.95 3.79 7.20
N LYS A 33 -0.78 4.71 8.15
CA LYS A 33 0.43 4.74 8.97
C LYS A 33 0.52 3.42 9.71
N CYS A 34 1.30 2.49 9.16
CA CYS A 34 1.41 1.11 9.62
C CYS A 34 2.44 0.96 10.72
N ARG A 35 2.56 1.98 11.57
CA ARG A 35 3.49 2.03 12.68
C ARG A 35 2.80 2.66 13.87
N ASP A 36 2.93 2.01 15.02
CA ASP A 36 2.52 2.59 16.29
C ASP A 36 3.53 3.68 16.67
N ASP A 37 3.11 4.94 16.61
CA ASP A 37 3.91 6.10 17.03
C ASP A 37 3.26 6.86 18.20
N GLY A 38 2.27 6.24 18.86
CA GLY A 38 1.49 6.86 19.94
C GLY A 38 0.41 7.84 19.48
N GLU A 39 0.51 8.39 18.26
CA GLU A 39 -0.55 9.17 17.62
C GLU A 39 -1.43 8.31 16.70
N ASN A 40 -0.85 7.25 16.13
CA ASN A 40 -1.54 6.27 15.29
C ASN A 40 -1.68 4.96 16.05
N THR A 41 -2.89 4.67 16.49
CA THR A 41 -3.22 3.39 17.09
C THR A 41 -3.39 2.34 16.00
N CYS A 42 -2.67 1.23 16.14
CA CYS A 42 -2.83 0.07 15.28
C CYS A 42 -4.15 -0.66 15.62
N GLU A 43 -5.27 -0.10 15.17
CA GLU A 43 -6.61 -0.68 15.37
C GLU A 43 -6.95 -1.70 14.29
N TYR A 44 -7.98 -2.52 14.52
CA TYR A 44 -8.51 -3.42 13.50
C TYR A 44 -9.38 -2.66 12.51
N PRO A 45 -9.29 -2.93 11.19
CA PRO A 45 -8.55 -4.02 10.55
C PRO A 45 -7.11 -3.66 10.15
N LEU A 46 -6.60 -2.47 10.50
CA LEU A 46 -5.28 -1.97 10.08
C LEU A 46 -4.15 -2.97 10.37
N ARG A 47 -4.18 -3.62 11.55
CA ARG A 47 -3.20 -4.67 11.92
C ARG A 47 -3.10 -5.82 10.93
N CYS A 48 -4.22 -6.22 10.31
CA CYS A 48 -4.25 -7.28 9.30
C CYS A 48 -4.00 -6.74 7.88
N VAL A 49 -4.24 -5.44 7.63
CA VAL A 49 -4.05 -4.79 6.31
C VAL A 49 -2.59 -4.39 6.08
N CYS A 50 -1.89 -3.99 7.14
CA CYS A 50 -0.54 -3.45 7.08
C CYS A 50 0.48 -4.47 6.57
N PRO A 51 1.53 -4.01 5.87
CA PRO A 51 2.57 -4.90 5.35
C PRO A 51 3.25 -5.65 6.49
N GLU A 52 3.85 -6.77 6.14
CA GLU A 52 4.65 -7.54 7.09
C GLU A 52 5.72 -6.66 7.79
N PRO A 53 6.05 -6.92 9.06
CA PRO A 53 7.09 -6.21 9.78
C PRO A 53 8.41 -6.20 9.00
N GLN A 54 9.03 -5.03 8.89
CA GLN A 54 10.33 -4.88 8.26
C GLN A 54 11.46 -5.19 9.25
N ASN A 55 12.63 -5.55 8.73
CA ASN A 55 13.85 -5.73 9.51
C ASN A 55 14.58 -4.40 9.74
N ASP A 56 13.84 -3.37 10.10
CA ASP A 56 14.34 -2.03 10.39
C ASP A 56 14.21 -1.68 11.88
N GLY A 57 14.61 -0.47 12.26
CA GLY A 57 14.52 0.00 13.65
C GLY A 57 15.49 -0.67 14.63
N TYR A 58 15.37 -0.28 15.90
CA TYR A 58 16.18 -0.76 17.02
C TYR A 58 15.52 -1.94 17.77
N HIS A 59 14.18 -2.04 17.75
CA HIS A 59 13.42 -3.07 18.45
C HIS A 59 13.02 -4.19 17.48
N ARG A 60 13.96 -5.11 17.23
CA ARG A 60 13.75 -6.29 16.39
C ARG A 60 13.61 -7.51 17.27
N GLU A 61 12.49 -8.20 17.13
CA GLU A 61 12.20 -9.42 17.86
C GLU A 61 11.42 -10.39 16.97
N GLU A 62 11.32 -11.63 17.42
CA GLU A 62 10.44 -12.60 16.78
C GLU A 62 8.99 -12.20 17.05
N VAL A 63 8.27 -11.84 16.00
CA VAL A 63 6.87 -11.41 16.06
C VAL A 63 6.02 -12.31 15.18
N ALA A 64 4.76 -12.52 15.59
CA ALA A 64 3.76 -13.07 14.69
C ALA A 64 3.22 -11.95 13.79
N TYR A 65 2.90 -12.28 12.54
CA TYR A 65 2.32 -11.35 11.57
C TYR A 65 1.37 -12.09 10.63
N PHE A 66 0.44 -11.36 10.02
CA PHE A 66 -0.44 -11.88 8.99
C PHE A 66 0.22 -11.72 7.62
N ASP A 67 0.53 -12.84 6.97
CA ASP A 67 1.12 -12.89 5.64
C ASP A 67 0.02 -12.81 4.58
N HIS A 68 0.01 -11.73 3.81
CA HIS A 68 -0.96 -11.52 2.73
C HIS A 68 -0.78 -12.48 1.55
N ASN A 69 0.40 -13.09 1.37
CA ASN A 69 0.61 -14.02 0.27
C ASN A 69 -0.03 -15.37 0.56
N THR A 70 0.16 -15.88 1.77
CA THR A 70 -0.40 -17.16 2.22
C THR A 70 -1.78 -17.03 2.85
N GLN A 71 -2.23 -15.80 3.12
CA GLN A 71 -3.46 -15.50 3.87
C GLN A 71 -3.49 -16.22 5.23
N SER A 72 -2.32 -16.29 5.89
CA SER A 72 -2.13 -17.01 7.14
C SER A 72 -1.18 -16.28 8.07
N CYS A 73 -1.23 -16.61 9.36
CA CYS A 73 -0.29 -16.08 10.33
C CYS A 73 1.01 -16.87 10.32
N SER A 74 2.14 -16.17 10.38
CA SER A 74 3.48 -16.74 10.44
C SER A 74 4.36 -15.93 11.38
N THR A 75 5.55 -16.43 11.69
CA THR A 75 6.54 -15.69 12.49
C THR A 75 7.69 -15.20 11.63
N LYS A 76 8.26 -14.06 12.01
CA LYS A 76 9.51 -13.54 11.45
C LYS A 76 10.21 -12.68 12.47
N ILE A 77 11.51 -12.46 12.27
CA ILE A 77 12.18 -11.33 12.92
C ILE A 77 11.72 -10.07 12.21
N GLY A 78 11.29 -9.08 12.98
CA GLY A 78 10.84 -7.80 12.46
C GLY A 78 10.66 -6.75 13.54
N ASN A 79 10.36 -5.54 13.12
CA ASN A 79 10.12 -4.41 14.00
C ASN A 79 8.77 -4.57 14.72
N ARG A 80 8.81 -4.62 16.06
CA ARG A 80 7.61 -4.74 16.90
C ARG A 80 6.64 -3.58 16.70
N ASP A 81 7.15 -2.40 16.38
CA ASP A 81 6.34 -1.18 16.25
C ASP A 81 5.48 -1.19 14.96
N SER A 82 5.65 -2.19 14.09
CA SER A 82 4.77 -2.38 12.93
C SER A 82 3.36 -2.78 13.39
N CYS A 83 2.32 -2.21 12.76
CA CYS A 83 0.94 -2.57 13.09
C CYS A 83 0.60 -4.04 12.81
N ASN A 84 1.24 -4.65 11.81
CA ASN A 84 1.10 -6.09 11.52
C ASN A 84 2.08 -6.90 12.38
N SER A 85 2.17 -6.58 13.66
CA SER A 85 2.89 -7.36 14.66
C SER A 85 1.90 -7.83 15.73
N PHE A 86 2.02 -9.08 16.12
CA PHE A 86 1.20 -9.72 17.14
C PHE A 86 2.10 -10.43 18.15
N ASN A 87 1.62 -10.54 19.39
CA ASN A 87 2.39 -11.18 20.47
C ASN A 87 2.45 -12.71 20.31
N SER A 88 1.52 -13.31 19.55
CA SER A 88 1.48 -14.75 19.29
C SER A 88 0.78 -15.08 17.97
N LEU A 89 1.02 -16.29 17.47
CA LEU A 89 0.32 -16.83 16.31
C LEU A 89 -1.19 -16.94 16.55
N ASP A 90 -1.60 -17.33 17.76
CA ASP A 90 -3.01 -17.46 18.14
C ASP A 90 -3.72 -16.11 18.13
N ASP A 91 -3.09 -15.05 18.63
CA ASP A 91 -3.64 -13.69 18.60
C ASP A 91 -3.80 -13.19 17.16
N CYS A 92 -2.78 -13.40 16.32
CA CYS A 92 -2.88 -13.11 14.89
C CYS A 92 -4.03 -13.88 14.23
N ALA A 93 -4.13 -15.19 14.50
CA ALA A 93 -5.12 -16.05 13.88
C ALA A 93 -6.54 -15.69 14.34
N GLU A 94 -6.76 -15.47 15.64
CA GLU A 94 -8.05 -15.05 16.17
C GLU A 94 -8.53 -13.76 15.49
N LYS A 95 -7.63 -12.80 15.33
CA LYS A 95 -7.97 -11.44 14.89
C LYS A 95 -8.01 -11.26 13.39
N CYS A 96 -7.22 -12.02 12.64
CA CYS A 96 -7.16 -11.98 11.19
C CYS A 96 -7.80 -13.20 10.51
N SER A 97 -8.37 -14.16 11.26
CA SER A 97 -9.13 -15.28 10.68
C SER A 97 -10.30 -14.75 9.84
N GLY A 98 -10.25 -15.03 8.53
CA GLY A 98 -11.25 -14.54 7.58
C GLY A 98 -10.96 -13.16 6.99
N PHE A 99 -9.87 -12.50 7.38
CA PHE A 99 -9.38 -11.35 6.62
C PHE A 99 -8.92 -11.82 5.23
N THR A 100 -9.43 -11.15 4.20
CA THR A 100 -9.01 -11.35 2.82
C THR A 100 -8.70 -10.00 2.20
N ARG A 101 -7.48 -9.83 1.69
CA ARG A 101 -7.10 -8.63 0.95
C ARG A 101 -7.73 -8.72 -0.44
N LYS A 102 -8.73 -7.86 -0.72
CA LYS A 102 -9.40 -7.76 -2.02
C LYS A 102 -8.61 -6.93 -3.02
#